data_AF-A0A9E2EVF5-F1
#
_entry.id   AF-A0A9E2EVF5-F1
#
_cell.length_a   1.000
_cell.length_b   1.000
_cell.length_c   1.000
_cell.angle_alpha   90.00
_cell.angle_beta   90.00
_cell.angle_gamma   90.00
#
_symmetry.space_group_name_H-M   'P 1'
#
loop_
_entity.id
_entity.type
_entity.pdbx_description
1 polymer ?
#
loop_
_entity_poly.entity_id
_entity_poly.type
_entity_poly.pdbx_seq_one_letter_code
_entity_poly.pdbx_strand_id
1 'polypeptide(L)'
;KPPFVSSVYAYPKDKYSFINGKNGRVPLRLIPKQQGIYEVEEIKANGTIGFGVVTYDQQDNAPNYNGVSQIQSYYNGNKSIDVDFKRFSFSETKHINRYIDYELFKTKKSRSQKLFRQTNNPLSLFQYADNDGFIKIEDSTASVFKARILDFQGNETWVTIPITADSENIISNDPLDTSNKSLIYANQTTELKGGNYNVKFNANTLYEDTFIDFSVVADTLNLHEDNIPLQKNYYISYDISQYKPEDRKQLFIAKLYGYYKKPSYLNTKRKGHILTAGTKTFGSFVLARDSTAPTITPVNFSNKKWLSKYRYLKVKINDDLSGISNYRATVNGKWILMEYDYKTGLLVHDFNDNVITDTKNDLKIIVTDNVGNNTTFEATFFRK
;
A
#
# COMPACT_ATOMS: atom_id res chain seq x y z
N LYS A 1 -18.92 -12.11 20.36
CA LYS A 1 -19.61 -12.94 19.34
C LYS A 1 -18.56 -13.69 18.52
N PRO A 2 -18.85 -14.88 17.98
CA PRO A 2 -17.88 -15.56 17.11
C PRO A 2 -17.54 -14.72 15.87
N PRO A 3 -16.30 -14.84 15.33
CA PRO A 3 -15.87 -14.12 14.14
C PRO A 3 -16.84 -14.25 12.96
N PHE A 4 -17.05 -13.18 12.21
CA PHE A 4 -17.90 -13.23 11.02
C PHE A 4 -17.06 -13.62 9.79
N VAL A 5 -17.62 -14.45 8.90
CA VAL A 5 -17.03 -14.77 7.59
C VAL A 5 -17.91 -14.19 6.51
N SER A 6 -17.36 -13.27 5.71
CA SER A 6 -18.11 -12.59 4.65
C SER A 6 -17.91 -13.22 3.28
N SER A 7 -16.78 -13.90 3.03
CA SER A 7 -16.48 -14.52 1.75
C SER A 7 -15.41 -15.60 1.88
N VAL A 8 -15.46 -16.57 0.97
CA VAL A 8 -14.46 -17.64 0.82
C VAL A 8 -14.04 -17.70 -0.65
N TYR A 9 -12.76 -17.96 -0.88
CA TYR A 9 -12.17 -18.07 -2.22
C TYR A 9 -11.32 -19.33 -2.31
N ALA A 10 -11.29 -19.94 -3.50
CA ALA A 10 -10.35 -21.00 -3.86
C ALA A 10 -9.32 -20.47 -4.87
N TYR A 11 -8.10 -21.02 -4.79
CA TYR A 11 -6.95 -20.58 -5.55
C TYR A 11 -6.21 -21.80 -6.11
N PRO A 12 -6.08 -21.94 -7.44
CA PRO A 12 -5.16 -22.92 -8.00
C PRO A 12 -3.72 -22.49 -7.75
N LYS A 13 -2.83 -23.45 -7.43
CA LYS A 13 -1.41 -23.17 -7.15
C LYS A 13 -0.62 -22.86 -8.43
N ASP A 14 -0.94 -23.54 -9.52
CA ASP A 14 -0.20 -23.48 -10.78
C ASP A 14 -1.13 -23.67 -11.99
N LYS A 15 -0.56 -23.64 -13.19
CA LYS A 15 -1.27 -23.79 -14.46
C LYS A 15 -1.90 -25.17 -14.71
N TYR A 16 -1.64 -26.15 -13.84
CA TYR A 16 -2.16 -27.51 -13.94
C TYR A 16 -3.26 -27.81 -12.91
N SER A 17 -3.64 -26.81 -12.12
CA SER A 17 -4.63 -26.95 -11.04
C SER A 17 -5.90 -26.17 -11.40
N PHE A 18 -7.07 -26.76 -11.20
CA PHE A 18 -8.34 -26.12 -11.57
C PHE A 18 -9.36 -26.27 -10.45
N ILE A 19 -10.23 -25.27 -10.32
CA ILE A 19 -11.41 -25.31 -9.45
C ILE A 19 -12.62 -24.96 -10.31
N ASN A 20 -13.62 -25.84 -10.34
CA ASN A 20 -14.83 -25.73 -11.17
C ASN A 20 -14.47 -25.40 -12.64
N GLY A 21 -13.46 -26.10 -13.19
CA GLY A 21 -12.93 -25.90 -14.54
C GLY A 21 -12.12 -24.61 -14.78
N LYS A 22 -11.77 -23.83 -13.74
CA LYS A 22 -11.07 -22.54 -13.88
C LYS A 22 -9.67 -22.57 -13.28
N ASN A 23 -8.70 -22.03 -14.02
CA ASN A 23 -7.32 -21.77 -13.56
C ASN A 23 -7.16 -20.32 -13.06
N GLY A 24 -7.93 -19.94 -12.06
CA GLY A 24 -7.85 -18.62 -11.42
C GLY A 24 -8.64 -18.57 -10.13
N ARG A 25 -8.58 -17.46 -9.40
CA ARG A 25 -9.35 -17.27 -8.16
C ARG A 25 -10.84 -17.50 -8.40
N VAL A 26 -11.45 -18.42 -7.64
CA VAL A 26 -12.88 -18.73 -7.69
C VAL A 26 -13.55 -18.26 -6.40
N PRO A 27 -14.52 -17.32 -6.45
CA PRO A 27 -15.37 -17.02 -5.30
C PRO A 27 -16.28 -18.22 -5.02
N LEU A 28 -16.40 -18.59 -3.76
CA LEU A 28 -17.20 -19.74 -3.34
C LEU A 28 -18.47 -19.29 -2.62
N ARG A 29 -19.61 -19.89 -2.96
CA ARG A 29 -20.90 -19.53 -2.36
C ARG A 29 -20.93 -19.97 -0.89
N LEU A 30 -20.88 -18.99 0.01
CA LEU A 30 -20.95 -19.20 1.44
C LEU A 30 -22.40 -19.31 1.91
N ILE A 31 -22.71 -20.37 2.65
CA ILE A 31 -24.04 -20.71 3.17
C ILE A 31 -23.95 -20.71 4.71
N PRO A 32 -24.47 -19.68 5.40
CA PRO A 32 -24.59 -19.68 6.85
C PRO A 32 -25.58 -20.77 7.28
N LYS A 33 -25.16 -21.65 8.19
CA LYS A 33 -26.03 -22.70 8.74
C LYS A 33 -26.57 -22.33 10.10
N GLN A 34 -25.65 -21.93 10.98
CA GLN A 34 -25.93 -21.49 12.34
C GLN A 34 -24.87 -20.46 12.75
N GLN A 35 -25.01 -19.87 13.93
CA GLN A 35 -24.04 -18.90 14.42
C GLN A 35 -22.63 -19.52 14.48
N GLY A 36 -21.66 -18.91 13.79
CA GLY A 36 -20.30 -19.40 13.71
C GLY A 36 -20.11 -20.66 12.85
N ILE A 37 -21.14 -21.17 12.17
CA ILE A 37 -21.02 -22.35 11.31
C ILE A 37 -21.44 -22.01 9.87
N TYR A 38 -20.48 -22.13 8.96
CA TYR A 38 -20.65 -21.89 7.54
C TYR A 38 -20.29 -23.13 6.74
N GLU A 39 -21.01 -23.33 5.64
CA GLU A 39 -20.72 -24.35 4.65
C GLU A 39 -20.60 -23.68 3.29
N VAL A 40 -19.80 -24.26 2.41
CA VAL A 40 -19.71 -23.87 1.01
C VAL A 40 -20.34 -24.96 0.16
N GLU A 41 -20.93 -24.59 -0.98
CA GLU A 41 -21.33 -25.59 -1.98
C GLU A 41 -20.17 -26.50 -2.37
N GLU A 42 -20.46 -27.75 -2.72
CA GLU A 42 -19.41 -28.67 -3.15
C GLU A 42 -18.69 -28.12 -4.39
N ILE A 43 -17.36 -28.17 -4.36
CA ILE A 43 -16.52 -27.76 -5.49
C ILE A 43 -15.91 -28.97 -6.17
N LYS A 44 -15.72 -28.88 -7.49
CA LYS A 44 -14.89 -29.81 -8.25
C LYS A 44 -13.49 -29.24 -8.38
N ALA A 45 -12.46 -30.02 -8.10
CA ALA A 45 -11.08 -29.55 -8.24
C ALA A 45 -10.11 -30.66 -8.62
N ASN A 46 -8.99 -30.28 -9.23
CA ASN A 46 -7.86 -31.15 -9.50
C ASN A 46 -6.53 -30.40 -9.31
N GLY A 47 -5.45 -31.16 -9.15
CA GLY A 47 -4.11 -30.60 -8.91
C GLY A 47 -3.94 -30.08 -7.48
N THR A 48 -3.15 -29.01 -7.33
CA THR A 48 -2.84 -28.42 -6.02
C THR A 48 -3.57 -27.09 -5.85
N ILE A 49 -4.37 -26.97 -4.79
CA ILE A 49 -5.20 -25.79 -4.55
C ILE A 49 -5.02 -25.26 -3.13
N GLY A 50 -5.39 -24.01 -2.91
CA GLY A 50 -5.45 -23.37 -1.60
C GLY A 50 -6.75 -22.59 -1.43
N PHE A 51 -7.04 -22.17 -0.21
CA PHE A 51 -8.23 -21.39 0.11
C PHE A 51 -7.88 -20.06 0.76
N GLY A 52 -8.83 -19.14 0.77
CA GLY A 52 -8.73 -17.89 1.50
C GLY A 52 -10.07 -17.47 2.06
N VAL A 53 -10.05 -16.77 3.19
CA VAL A 53 -11.25 -16.32 3.91
C VAL A 53 -11.21 -14.82 4.11
N VAL A 54 -12.36 -14.17 4.01
CA VAL A 54 -12.53 -12.78 4.45
C VAL A 54 -13.29 -12.85 5.76
N THR A 55 -12.62 -12.46 6.85
CA THR A 55 -13.18 -12.55 8.19
C THR A 55 -12.77 -11.36 9.04
N TYR A 56 -13.61 -11.05 10.02
CA TYR A 56 -13.34 -10.04 11.04
C TYR A 56 -14.01 -10.43 12.35
N ASP A 57 -13.45 -9.93 13.44
CA ASP A 57 -14.07 -9.96 14.76
C ASP A 57 -14.87 -8.67 15.01
N GLN A 58 -15.85 -8.72 15.89
CA GLN A 58 -16.60 -7.57 16.34
C GLN A 58 -16.95 -7.70 17.82
N GLN A 59 -16.50 -6.71 18.61
CA GLN A 59 -16.87 -6.59 20.02
C GLN A 59 -18.34 -6.22 20.17
N ASP A 60 -18.97 -6.70 21.25
CA ASP A 60 -20.35 -6.34 21.54
C ASP A 60 -20.49 -4.84 21.74
N ASN A 61 -21.55 -4.26 21.16
CA ASN A 61 -21.86 -2.83 21.21
C ASN A 61 -20.81 -1.88 20.57
N ALA A 62 -19.85 -2.41 19.79
CA ALA A 62 -18.93 -1.61 18.99
C ALA A 62 -19.17 -1.85 17.49
N PRO A 63 -19.22 -0.79 16.65
CA PRO A 63 -19.38 -0.95 15.21
C PRO A 63 -18.07 -1.31 14.49
N ASN A 64 -16.94 -1.29 15.20
CA ASN A 64 -15.62 -1.46 14.60
C ASN A 64 -15.35 -2.93 14.25
N TYR A 65 -14.83 -3.16 13.05
CA TYR A 65 -14.30 -4.46 12.64
C TYR A 65 -12.86 -4.62 13.15
N ASN A 66 -12.63 -5.67 13.92
CA ASN A 66 -11.35 -6.04 14.49
C ASN A 66 -10.73 -7.23 13.73
N GLY A 67 -9.42 -7.42 13.91
CA GLY A 67 -8.74 -8.63 13.45
C GLY A 67 -9.11 -9.84 14.32
N VAL A 68 -9.08 -11.03 13.71
CA VAL A 68 -9.19 -12.32 14.41
C VAL A 68 -7.86 -12.67 15.07
N SER A 69 -7.88 -13.53 16.10
CA SER A 69 -6.69 -13.89 16.88
C SER A 69 -5.89 -15.03 16.26
N GLN A 70 -6.56 -16.00 15.64
CA GLN A 70 -5.93 -17.18 15.07
C GLN A 70 -6.80 -17.78 13.95
N ILE A 71 -6.16 -18.33 12.92
CA ILE A 71 -6.82 -19.10 11.87
C ILE A 71 -6.08 -20.42 11.66
N GLN A 72 -6.83 -21.51 11.71
CA GLN A 72 -6.34 -22.85 11.43
C GLN A 72 -7.10 -23.44 10.25
N SER A 73 -6.44 -24.30 9.47
CA SER A 73 -7.11 -25.11 8.46
C SER A 73 -6.81 -26.59 8.63
N TYR A 74 -7.73 -27.41 8.13
CA TYR A 74 -7.67 -28.85 8.22
C TYR A 74 -8.10 -29.46 6.88
N TYR A 75 -7.38 -30.47 6.41
CA TYR A 75 -7.72 -31.25 5.22
C TYR A 75 -7.90 -32.71 5.63
N ASN A 76 -9.10 -33.26 5.41
CA ASN A 76 -9.49 -34.61 5.85
C ASN A 76 -9.15 -34.89 7.33
N GLY A 77 -9.32 -33.88 8.19
CA GLY A 77 -9.05 -33.95 9.63
C GLY A 77 -7.62 -33.61 10.04
N ASN A 78 -6.65 -33.66 9.13
CA ASN A 78 -5.26 -33.32 9.41
C ASN A 78 -5.05 -31.81 9.35
N LYS A 79 -4.31 -31.24 10.31
CA LYS A 79 -3.99 -29.80 10.30
C LYS A 79 -3.14 -29.47 9.06
N SER A 80 -3.55 -28.44 8.33
CA SER A 80 -2.89 -27.96 7.12
C SER A 80 -2.15 -26.63 7.37
N ILE A 81 -2.78 -25.65 8.01
CA ILE A 81 -2.12 -24.39 8.40
C ILE A 81 -2.53 -23.92 9.79
N ASP A 82 -1.66 -23.14 10.43
CA ASP A 82 -1.90 -22.44 11.68
C ASP A 82 -1.28 -21.03 11.61
N VAL A 83 -2.11 -20.00 11.67
CA VAL A 83 -1.72 -18.59 11.62
C VAL A 83 -2.14 -17.90 12.92
N ASP A 84 -1.18 -17.51 13.75
CA ASP A 84 -1.42 -16.82 15.04
C ASP A 84 -1.10 -15.32 14.89
N PHE A 85 -2.11 -14.47 15.13
CA PHE A 85 -2.04 -13.01 14.98
C PHE A 85 -1.61 -12.26 16.25
N LYS A 86 -1.26 -12.95 17.34
CA LYS A 86 -0.93 -12.29 18.62
C LYS A 86 0.29 -11.38 18.52
N ARG A 87 1.34 -11.77 17.79
CA ARG A 87 2.61 -11.04 17.71
C ARG A 87 3.34 -11.26 16.38
N PHE A 88 3.92 -10.18 15.84
CA PHE A 88 4.90 -10.21 14.75
C PHE A 88 5.83 -9.00 14.83
N SER A 89 6.97 -9.06 14.15
CA SER A 89 7.93 -7.95 14.12
C SER A 89 7.48 -6.83 13.18
N PHE A 90 7.68 -5.56 13.56
CA PHE A 90 7.45 -4.42 12.65
C PHE A 90 8.23 -4.56 11.32
N SER A 91 9.40 -5.21 11.36
CA SER A 91 10.24 -5.45 10.18
C SER A 91 9.56 -6.36 9.13
N GLU A 92 8.61 -7.19 9.58
CA GLU A 92 7.88 -8.13 8.74
C GLU A 92 6.60 -7.53 8.14
N THR A 93 6.16 -6.35 8.59
CA THR A 93 4.87 -5.72 8.19
C THR A 93 4.66 -5.69 6.67
N LYS A 94 5.72 -5.46 5.89
CA LYS A 94 5.66 -5.44 4.42
C LYS A 94 5.17 -6.77 3.82
N HIS A 95 5.39 -7.89 4.52
CA HIS A 95 5.04 -9.25 4.09
C HIS A 95 3.56 -9.58 4.31
N ILE A 96 2.82 -8.77 5.08
CA ILE A 96 1.36 -8.91 5.21
C ILE A 96 0.68 -8.79 3.83
N ASN A 97 1.21 -7.98 2.92
CA ASN A 97 0.69 -7.89 1.55
C ASN A 97 0.87 -9.20 0.75
N ARG A 98 1.76 -10.10 1.18
CA ARG A 98 1.94 -11.45 0.62
C ARG A 98 1.05 -12.48 1.32
N TYR A 99 0.58 -12.21 2.54
CA TYR A 99 -0.39 -13.04 3.25
C TYR A 99 -1.81 -12.91 2.67
N ILE A 100 -2.17 -11.70 2.24
CA ILE A 100 -3.50 -11.47 1.66
C ILE A 100 -3.52 -11.68 0.14
N ASP A 101 -4.70 -11.84 -0.41
CA ASP A 101 -4.95 -11.60 -1.83
C ASP A 101 -4.83 -10.10 -2.12
N TYR A 102 -3.62 -9.68 -2.54
CA TYR A 102 -3.32 -8.28 -2.77
C TYR A 102 -4.08 -7.68 -3.96
N GLU A 103 -4.28 -8.45 -5.03
CA GLU A 103 -5.06 -8.03 -6.19
C GLU A 103 -6.51 -7.75 -5.80
N LEU A 104 -7.13 -8.67 -5.03
CA LEU A 104 -8.48 -8.48 -4.49
C LEU A 104 -8.57 -7.26 -3.57
N PHE A 105 -7.56 -7.05 -2.73
CA PHE A 105 -7.50 -5.88 -1.86
C PHE A 105 -7.38 -4.59 -2.66
N LYS A 106 -6.59 -4.57 -3.73
CA LYS A 106 -6.39 -3.35 -4.53
C LYS A 106 -7.63 -2.99 -5.34
N THR A 107 -8.25 -3.98 -5.98
CA THR A 107 -9.40 -3.83 -6.88
C THR A 107 -10.74 -3.71 -6.15
N LYS A 108 -10.99 -4.50 -5.10
CA LYS A 108 -12.29 -4.59 -4.40
C LYS A 108 -12.27 -4.13 -2.95
N LYS A 109 -11.11 -3.74 -2.41
CA LYS A 109 -10.92 -3.41 -0.97
C LYS A 109 -11.29 -4.56 -0.02
N SER A 110 -11.37 -5.78 -0.52
CA SER A 110 -11.61 -6.99 0.27
C SER A 110 -10.30 -7.69 0.58
N ARG A 111 -10.05 -7.99 1.86
CA ARG A 111 -8.82 -8.61 2.34
C ARG A 111 -9.06 -10.10 2.58
N SER A 112 -8.97 -10.90 1.51
CA SER A 112 -8.93 -12.36 1.69
C SER A 112 -7.58 -12.76 2.27
N GLN A 113 -7.62 -13.40 3.43
CA GLN A 113 -6.49 -13.97 4.13
C GLN A 113 -6.26 -15.38 3.59
N LYS A 114 -5.09 -15.63 3.00
CA LYS A 114 -4.78 -16.92 2.38
C LYS A 114 -4.52 -17.96 3.46
N LEU A 115 -5.19 -19.09 3.37
CA LEU A 115 -4.98 -20.28 4.20
C LEU A 115 -3.84 -21.14 3.67
N PHE A 116 -2.89 -20.50 2.97
CA PHE A 116 -1.66 -21.06 2.45
C PHE A 116 -0.58 -19.97 2.45
N ARG A 117 0.67 -20.38 2.65
CA ARG A 117 1.85 -19.53 2.63
C ARG A 117 2.38 -19.46 1.20
N GLN A 118 2.39 -18.25 0.64
CA GLN A 118 3.09 -18.03 -0.62
C GLN A 118 4.61 -18.07 -0.44
N THR A 119 5.32 -18.40 -1.51
CA THR A 119 6.78 -18.30 -1.59
C THR A 119 7.28 -16.92 -1.13
N ASN A 120 8.46 -16.92 -0.50
CA ASN A 120 9.12 -15.73 0.03
C ASN A 120 8.27 -14.90 1.00
N ASN A 121 7.43 -15.57 1.80
CA ASN A 121 6.67 -14.96 2.88
C ASN A 121 7.22 -15.40 4.25
N PRO A 122 8.12 -14.61 4.88
CA PRO A 122 8.79 -14.99 6.12
C PRO A 122 8.00 -14.61 7.38
N LEU A 123 6.70 -14.30 7.27
CA LEU A 123 5.90 -13.88 8.42
C LEU A 123 5.95 -14.91 9.54
N SER A 124 6.33 -14.45 10.74
CA SER A 124 6.33 -15.29 11.95
C SER A 124 4.92 -15.70 12.39
N LEU A 125 3.88 -15.14 11.77
CA LEU A 125 2.47 -15.46 12.02
C LEU A 125 2.16 -16.93 11.70
N PHE A 126 2.83 -17.50 10.69
CA PHE A 126 2.66 -18.91 10.33
C PHE A 126 3.36 -19.80 11.37
N GLN A 127 2.59 -20.35 12.32
CA GLN A 127 3.10 -21.28 13.34
C GLN A 127 3.24 -22.71 12.79
N TYR A 128 2.44 -23.07 11.79
CA TYR A 128 2.46 -24.36 11.13
C TYR A 128 1.96 -24.22 9.69
N ALA A 129 2.57 -24.95 8.75
CA ALA A 129 2.11 -25.02 7.37
C ALA A 129 2.59 -26.32 6.72
N ASP A 130 1.72 -27.33 6.66
CA ASP A 130 1.96 -28.55 5.89
C ASP A 130 1.77 -28.28 4.40
N ASN A 131 2.77 -28.61 3.57
CA ASN A 131 2.82 -28.23 2.16
C ASN A 131 2.46 -26.74 1.92
N ASP A 132 2.95 -25.87 2.80
CA ASP A 132 2.63 -24.43 2.81
C ASP A 132 1.11 -24.14 2.92
N GLY A 133 0.28 -25.04 3.45
CA GLY A 133 -1.18 -24.90 3.53
C GLY A 133 -1.92 -25.16 2.21
N PHE A 134 -1.21 -25.56 1.15
CA PHE A 134 -1.84 -26.05 -0.07
C PHE A 134 -2.24 -27.52 0.09
N ILE A 135 -3.35 -27.90 -0.53
CA ILE A 135 -3.84 -29.28 -0.57
C ILE A 135 -3.72 -29.84 -1.98
N LYS A 136 -3.32 -31.11 -2.09
CA LYS A 136 -3.29 -31.83 -3.36
C LYS A 136 -4.56 -32.68 -3.44
N ILE A 137 -5.34 -32.48 -4.49
CA ILE A 137 -6.55 -33.27 -4.74
C ILE A 137 -6.14 -34.53 -5.50
N GLU A 138 -6.38 -35.68 -4.90
CA GLU A 138 -6.13 -36.98 -5.52
C GLU A 138 -7.39 -37.51 -6.21
N ASP A 139 -7.19 -38.16 -7.35
CA ASP A 139 -8.26 -38.66 -8.20
C ASP A 139 -9.22 -39.58 -7.41
N SER A 140 -10.52 -39.43 -7.68
CA SER A 140 -11.59 -40.27 -7.12
C SER A 140 -11.83 -40.19 -5.60
N THR A 141 -11.27 -39.20 -4.89
CA THR A 141 -11.53 -39.00 -3.45
C THR A 141 -12.51 -37.85 -3.19
N ALA A 142 -13.57 -38.14 -2.41
CA ALA A 142 -14.33 -37.08 -1.74
C ALA A 142 -13.49 -36.57 -0.56
N SER A 143 -13.25 -35.27 -0.52
CA SER A 143 -12.41 -34.64 0.50
C SER A 143 -13.13 -33.47 1.15
N VAL A 144 -12.71 -33.12 2.36
CA VAL A 144 -13.27 -31.98 3.10
C VAL A 144 -12.14 -31.11 3.61
N PHE A 145 -12.20 -29.83 3.25
CA PHE A 145 -11.38 -28.79 3.84
C PHE A 145 -12.18 -28.01 4.88
N LYS A 146 -11.59 -27.72 6.03
CA LYS A 146 -12.20 -26.91 7.09
C LYS A 146 -11.29 -25.77 7.50
N ALA A 147 -11.86 -24.59 7.74
CA ALA A 147 -11.17 -23.47 8.36
C ALA A 147 -11.81 -23.16 9.71
N ARG A 148 -10.98 -23.01 10.76
CA ARG A 148 -11.35 -22.60 12.11
C ARG A 148 -10.78 -21.23 12.39
N ILE A 149 -11.62 -20.29 12.78
CA ILE A 149 -11.28 -18.89 12.97
C ILE A 149 -11.63 -18.52 14.41
N LEU A 150 -10.67 -17.99 15.15
CA LEU A 150 -10.84 -17.65 16.56
C LEU A 150 -10.76 -16.13 16.77
N ASP A 151 -11.63 -15.58 17.62
CA ASP A 151 -11.45 -14.24 18.17
C ASP A 151 -10.49 -14.25 19.37
N PHE A 152 -10.24 -13.08 19.97
CA PHE A 152 -9.38 -12.96 21.15
C PHE A 152 -9.93 -13.66 22.40
N GLN A 153 -11.25 -13.80 22.51
CA GLN A 153 -11.94 -14.42 23.65
C GLN A 153 -12.06 -15.95 23.50
N GLY A 154 -11.64 -16.51 22.36
CA GLY A 154 -11.74 -17.93 22.05
C GLY A 154 -13.08 -18.35 21.44
N ASN A 155 -13.94 -17.41 21.02
CA ASN A 155 -15.12 -17.76 20.23
C ASN A 155 -14.68 -18.22 18.84
N GLU A 156 -15.37 -19.23 18.32
CA GLU A 156 -14.94 -19.91 17.10
C GLU A 156 -15.96 -19.80 15.98
N THR A 157 -15.42 -19.73 14.77
CA THR A 157 -16.19 -19.89 13.53
C THR A 157 -15.55 -20.97 12.67
N TRP A 158 -16.38 -21.85 12.14
CA TRP A 158 -15.99 -22.92 11.23
C TRP A 158 -16.56 -22.72 9.84
N VAL A 159 -15.73 -22.92 8.83
CA VAL A 159 -16.12 -22.99 7.41
C VAL A 159 -15.81 -24.39 6.90
N THR A 160 -16.80 -25.09 6.36
CA THR A 160 -16.62 -26.42 5.71
C THR A 160 -16.74 -26.29 4.20
N ILE A 161 -15.77 -26.86 3.48
CA ILE A 161 -15.70 -26.86 2.01
C ILE A 161 -15.62 -28.32 1.54
N PRO A 162 -16.73 -28.92 1.07
CA PRO A 162 -16.72 -30.21 0.41
C PRO A 162 -16.04 -30.12 -0.96
N ILE A 163 -15.20 -31.10 -1.29
CA ILE A 163 -14.40 -31.13 -2.53
C ILE A 163 -14.55 -32.51 -3.16
N THR A 164 -14.88 -32.55 -4.44
CA THR A 164 -14.82 -33.75 -5.27
C THR A 164 -13.74 -33.60 -6.34
N ALA A 165 -13.01 -34.69 -6.62
CA ALA A 165 -12.01 -34.69 -7.67
C ALA A 165 -12.67 -34.46 -9.04
N ASP A 166 -12.12 -33.53 -9.82
CA ASP A 166 -12.57 -33.29 -11.19
C ASP A 166 -11.80 -34.20 -12.16
N SER A 167 -12.43 -35.30 -12.57
CA SER A 167 -11.86 -36.27 -13.50
C SER A 167 -12.13 -35.95 -14.98
N GLU A 168 -12.88 -34.90 -15.28
CA GLU A 168 -13.20 -34.47 -16.64
C GLU A 168 -12.61 -33.08 -16.93
N ASN A 169 -11.91 -32.95 -18.07
CA ASN A 169 -11.32 -31.71 -18.61
C ASN A 169 -10.03 -31.20 -17.95
N ILE A 170 -8.91 -31.88 -18.25
CA ILE A 170 -7.58 -31.24 -18.31
C ILE A 170 -7.53 -30.35 -19.56
N ILE A 171 -8.39 -29.33 -19.65
CA ILE A 171 -8.26 -28.35 -20.72
C ILE A 171 -7.13 -27.41 -20.29
N SER A 172 -5.96 -27.60 -20.92
CA SER A 172 -4.88 -26.63 -20.90
C SER A 172 -5.41 -25.29 -21.38
N ASN A 173 -5.54 -24.32 -20.49
CA ASN A 173 -5.68 -22.94 -20.94
C ASN A 173 -4.43 -22.54 -21.71
N ASP A 174 -4.63 -21.72 -22.74
CA ASP A 174 -3.55 -21.05 -23.44
C ASP A 174 -2.59 -20.43 -22.42
N PRO A 175 -1.26 -20.60 -22.60
CA PRO A 175 -0.30 -19.93 -21.76
C PRO A 175 -0.64 -18.44 -21.71
N LEU A 176 -0.59 -17.83 -20.51
CA LEU A 176 -0.71 -16.38 -20.35
C LEU A 176 0.13 -15.71 -21.44
N ASP A 177 -0.53 -14.95 -22.32
CA ASP A 177 0.18 -14.22 -23.36
C ASP A 177 1.13 -13.22 -22.68
N THR A 178 2.41 -13.56 -22.76
CA THR A 178 3.53 -12.85 -22.15
C THR A 178 4.41 -12.21 -23.21
N SER A 179 4.02 -12.31 -24.49
CA SER A 179 4.81 -11.86 -25.64
C SER A 179 5.21 -10.38 -25.56
N ASN A 180 4.36 -9.54 -24.95
CA ASN A 180 4.57 -8.10 -24.78
C ASN A 180 4.95 -7.70 -23.34
N LYS A 181 5.34 -8.65 -22.49
CA LYS A 181 5.69 -8.38 -21.08
C LYS A 181 7.18 -8.53 -20.84
N SER A 182 7.69 -7.74 -19.90
CA SER A 182 9.08 -7.85 -19.44
C SER A 182 9.14 -8.76 -18.22
N LEU A 183 9.96 -9.81 -18.26
CA LEU A 183 10.22 -10.65 -17.09
C LEU A 183 11.18 -9.94 -16.13
N ILE A 184 10.72 -9.71 -14.91
CA ILE A 184 11.52 -9.15 -13.82
C ILE A 184 11.83 -10.26 -12.84
N TYR A 185 13.11 -10.54 -12.66
CA TYR A 185 13.57 -11.57 -11.74
C TYR A 185 13.62 -11.02 -10.31
N ALA A 186 13.12 -11.80 -9.34
CA ALA A 186 13.06 -11.35 -7.96
C ALA A 186 14.43 -11.27 -7.29
N ASN A 187 15.38 -12.13 -7.67
CA ASN A 187 16.67 -12.29 -6.99
C ASN A 187 17.81 -11.45 -7.59
N GLN A 188 17.58 -10.70 -8.68
CA GLN A 188 18.60 -9.92 -9.36
C GLN A 188 18.08 -8.54 -9.78
N THR A 189 18.99 -7.72 -10.30
CA THR A 189 18.63 -6.39 -10.81
C THR A 189 18.15 -6.48 -12.24
N THR A 190 17.06 -5.79 -12.57
CA THR A 190 16.55 -5.65 -13.93
C THR A 190 16.31 -4.17 -14.24
N GLU A 191 16.74 -3.74 -15.42
CA GLU A 191 16.52 -2.39 -15.93
C GLU A 191 15.68 -2.42 -17.21
N LEU A 192 14.65 -1.58 -17.28
CA LEU A 192 13.81 -1.39 -18.46
C LEU A 192 14.01 0.03 -18.96
N LYS A 193 14.32 0.19 -20.26
CA LYS A 193 14.58 1.49 -20.89
C LYS A 193 13.56 1.76 -21.98
N GLY A 194 13.07 3.00 -22.05
CA GLY A 194 12.14 3.43 -23.08
C GLY A 194 12.04 4.96 -23.12
N GLY A 195 12.23 5.55 -24.30
CA GLY A 195 12.36 7.01 -24.42
C GLY A 195 13.41 7.57 -23.47
N ASN A 196 13.03 8.57 -22.66
CA ASN A 196 13.89 9.17 -21.64
C ASN A 196 13.81 8.47 -20.27
N TYR A 197 13.03 7.39 -20.14
CA TYR A 197 12.86 6.65 -18.90
C TYR A 197 13.86 5.50 -18.76
N ASN A 198 14.35 5.30 -17.54
CA ASN A 198 14.98 4.06 -17.08
C ASN A 198 14.29 3.60 -15.79
N VAL A 199 13.77 2.37 -15.77
CA VAL A 199 13.12 1.77 -14.60
C VAL A 199 14.00 0.66 -14.07
N LYS A 200 14.44 0.80 -12.82
CA LYS A 200 15.34 -0.13 -12.15
C LYS A 200 14.66 -0.87 -11.01
N PHE A 201 14.56 -2.18 -11.14
CA PHE A 201 14.21 -3.10 -10.08
C PHE A 201 15.50 -3.68 -9.52
N ASN A 202 15.80 -3.42 -8.24
CA ASN A 202 16.95 -4.06 -7.59
C ASN A 202 16.54 -5.46 -7.10
N ALA A 203 17.55 -6.29 -6.77
CA ALA A 203 17.30 -7.59 -6.16
C ALA A 203 16.42 -7.48 -4.90
N ASN A 204 15.46 -8.39 -4.80
CA ASN A 204 14.43 -8.47 -3.77
C ASN A 204 13.48 -7.26 -3.75
N THR A 205 13.21 -6.64 -4.90
CA THR A 205 12.09 -5.70 -5.05
C THR A 205 10.75 -6.42 -5.13
N LEU A 206 10.68 -7.50 -5.92
CA LEU A 206 9.50 -8.39 -6.03
C LEU A 206 9.61 -9.57 -5.06
N TYR A 207 8.49 -10.27 -4.85
CA TYR A 207 8.46 -11.51 -4.07
C TYR A 207 8.84 -12.73 -4.89
N GLU A 208 8.59 -12.72 -6.19
CA GLU A 208 8.85 -13.81 -7.12
C GLU A 208 9.05 -13.26 -8.53
N ASP A 209 9.59 -14.08 -9.42
CA ASP A 209 9.77 -13.69 -10.82
C ASP A 209 8.40 -13.36 -11.43
N THR A 210 8.32 -12.19 -12.05
CA THR A 210 7.03 -11.59 -12.42
C THR A 210 7.12 -10.96 -13.80
N PHE A 211 6.13 -11.24 -14.65
CA PHE A 211 5.94 -10.52 -15.89
C PHE A 211 5.25 -9.18 -15.64
N ILE A 212 5.90 -8.09 -16.05
CA ILE A 212 5.46 -6.71 -15.85
C ILE A 212 5.19 -6.05 -17.20
N ASP A 213 4.07 -5.36 -17.31
CA ASP A 213 3.79 -4.51 -18.48
C ASP A 213 4.66 -3.26 -18.41
N PHE A 214 5.33 -2.95 -19.51
CA PHE A 214 6.17 -1.76 -19.65
C PHE A 214 5.94 -1.14 -21.02
N SER A 215 5.46 0.10 -21.03
CA SER A 215 5.36 0.88 -22.26
C SER A 215 5.60 2.36 -21.99
N VAL A 216 6.18 3.04 -22.96
CA VAL A 216 6.32 4.49 -22.97
C VAL A 216 5.55 5.00 -24.18
N VAL A 217 4.49 5.75 -23.93
CA VAL A 217 3.63 6.34 -24.97
C VAL A 217 3.69 7.85 -24.81
N ALA A 218 4.25 8.53 -25.81
CA ALA A 218 4.68 9.92 -25.70
C ALA A 218 5.54 10.13 -24.44
N ASP A 219 5.14 11.00 -23.53
CA ASP A 219 5.87 11.31 -22.29
C ASP A 219 5.38 10.51 -21.06
N THR A 220 4.47 9.55 -21.24
CA THR A 220 3.92 8.75 -20.15
C THR A 220 4.52 7.35 -20.12
N LEU A 221 5.16 7.01 -18.99
CA LEU A 221 5.55 5.65 -18.65
C LEU A 221 4.35 4.92 -18.04
N ASN A 222 3.90 3.83 -18.65
CA ASN A 222 2.93 2.90 -18.08
C ASN A 222 3.67 1.65 -17.61
N LEU A 223 3.62 1.40 -16.31
CA LEU A 223 4.34 0.30 -15.69
C LEU A 223 3.38 -0.51 -14.83
N HIS A 224 2.74 -1.50 -15.45
CA HIS A 224 1.80 -2.48 -14.89
C HIS A 224 0.66 -1.91 -14.04
N GLU A 225 -0.28 -2.78 -13.66
CA GLU A 225 -1.31 -2.44 -12.70
C GLU A 225 -0.79 -2.54 -11.26
N ASP A 226 -1.33 -1.70 -10.38
CA ASP A 226 -0.97 -1.69 -8.95
C ASP A 226 -1.68 -2.81 -8.19
N ASN A 227 -1.45 -4.05 -8.61
CA ASN A 227 -2.08 -5.26 -8.07
C ASN A 227 -1.07 -6.35 -7.67
N ILE A 228 0.24 -6.05 -7.75
CA ILE A 228 1.34 -6.91 -7.28
C ILE A 228 2.04 -6.24 -6.10
N PRO A 229 2.21 -6.93 -4.96
CA PRO A 229 2.88 -6.35 -3.80
C PRO A 229 4.40 -6.33 -3.99
N LEU A 230 5.04 -5.25 -3.53
CA LEU A 230 6.49 -5.07 -3.60
C LEU A 230 7.13 -5.08 -2.22
N GLN A 231 8.33 -5.67 -2.11
CA GLN A 231 9.15 -5.66 -0.89
C GLN A 231 9.86 -4.31 -0.71
N LYS A 232 10.45 -3.80 -1.79
CA LYS A 232 11.27 -2.58 -1.83
C LYS A 232 10.76 -1.63 -2.91
N ASN A 233 11.29 -0.41 -2.91
CA ASN A 233 11.05 0.50 -4.01
C ASN A 233 11.76 -0.03 -5.26
N TYR A 234 11.12 0.12 -6.42
CA TYR A 234 11.86 0.27 -7.67
C TYR A 234 12.09 1.76 -7.93
N TYR A 235 12.98 2.07 -8.85
CA TYR A 235 13.39 3.44 -9.15
C TYR A 235 13.07 3.78 -10.60
N ILE A 236 12.42 4.93 -10.80
CA ILE A 236 12.18 5.51 -12.10
C ILE A 236 13.16 6.67 -12.24
N SER A 237 13.94 6.66 -13.30
CA SER A 237 14.81 7.76 -13.70
C SER A 237 14.34 8.37 -15.01
N TYR A 238 14.48 9.69 -15.14
CA TYR A 238 14.14 10.44 -16.34
C TYR A 238 15.27 11.41 -16.69
N ASP A 239 15.74 11.38 -17.94
CA ASP A 239 16.72 12.34 -18.46
C ASP A 239 16.03 13.63 -18.94
N ILE A 240 16.40 14.76 -18.33
CA ILE A 240 15.88 16.10 -18.63
C ILE A 240 16.87 16.97 -19.43
N SER A 241 17.85 16.37 -20.10
CA SER A 241 18.86 17.06 -20.91
C SER A 241 18.27 17.89 -22.06
N GLN A 242 17.11 17.51 -22.58
CA GLN A 242 16.35 18.24 -23.60
C GLN A 242 15.68 19.54 -23.11
N TYR A 243 15.51 19.72 -21.79
CA TYR A 243 14.84 20.91 -21.24
C TYR A 243 15.80 22.08 -21.01
N LYS A 244 15.29 23.32 -20.97
CA LYS A 244 16.10 24.51 -20.65
C LYS A 244 16.47 24.55 -19.16
N PRO A 245 17.63 25.12 -18.78
CA PRO A 245 18.07 25.18 -17.38
C PRO A 245 17.03 25.77 -16.39
N GLU A 246 16.26 26.75 -16.83
CA GLU A 246 15.24 27.44 -16.04
C GLU A 246 14.07 26.50 -15.74
N ASP A 247 13.59 25.79 -16.75
CA ASP A 247 12.49 24.84 -16.60
C ASP A 247 12.91 23.63 -15.79
N ARG A 248 14.15 23.14 -16.00
CA ARG A 248 14.70 21.98 -15.29
C ARG A 248 14.52 22.09 -13.79
N LYS A 249 14.73 23.27 -13.19
CA LYS A 249 14.60 23.51 -11.72
C LYS A 249 13.26 23.02 -11.17
N GLN A 250 12.19 23.24 -11.92
CA GLN A 250 10.81 22.98 -11.52
C GLN A 250 10.27 21.59 -11.93
N LEU A 251 11.11 20.73 -12.53
CA LEU A 251 10.70 19.41 -13.00
C LEU A 251 10.87 18.32 -11.94
N PHE A 252 9.87 17.44 -11.86
CA PHE A 252 9.84 16.27 -10.98
C PHE A 252 9.10 15.11 -11.64
N ILE A 253 9.26 13.89 -11.10
CA ILE A 253 8.52 12.71 -11.56
C ILE A 253 7.23 12.61 -10.75
N ALA A 254 6.10 12.53 -11.44
CA ALA A 254 4.78 12.39 -10.84
C ALA A 254 4.17 11.02 -11.17
N LYS A 255 3.39 10.48 -10.23
CA LYS A 255 2.46 9.38 -10.51
C LYS A 255 1.07 9.95 -10.80
N LEU A 256 0.40 9.45 -11.83
CA LEU A 256 -0.97 9.84 -12.17
C LEU A 256 -1.96 9.03 -11.32
N TYR A 257 -2.91 9.70 -10.67
CA TYR A 257 -3.92 9.08 -9.81
C TYR A 257 -5.36 9.39 -10.24
N GLY A 258 -6.22 8.39 -10.04
CA GLY A 258 -7.67 8.50 -10.22
C GLY A 258 -8.09 8.64 -11.69
N TYR A 259 -9.41 8.76 -11.88
CA TYR A 259 -10.02 8.89 -13.20
C TYR A 259 -9.47 10.08 -13.99
N TYR A 260 -9.27 11.22 -13.31
CA TYR A 260 -8.77 12.46 -13.91
C TYR A 260 -7.25 12.49 -14.12
N LYS A 261 -6.53 11.39 -13.81
CA LYS A 261 -5.07 11.30 -13.94
C LYS A 261 -4.35 12.50 -13.31
N LYS A 262 -4.72 12.87 -12.07
CA LYS A 262 -4.08 13.99 -11.37
C LYS A 262 -2.61 13.63 -11.06
N PRO A 263 -1.64 14.49 -11.39
CA PRO A 263 -0.25 14.25 -11.04
C PRO A 263 -0.07 14.38 -9.53
N SER A 264 0.63 13.42 -8.94
CA SER A 264 1.03 13.43 -7.54
C SER A 264 2.54 13.30 -7.45
N TYR A 265 3.15 14.22 -6.70
CA TYR A 265 4.59 14.27 -6.48
C TYR A 265 5.14 12.95 -5.95
N LEU A 266 6.15 12.42 -6.63
CA LEU A 266 7.05 11.43 -6.05
C LEU A 266 8.31 12.13 -5.59
N ASN A 267 8.84 11.72 -4.44
CA ASN A 267 10.09 12.25 -3.92
C ASN A 267 11.23 12.07 -4.93
N THR A 268 11.51 13.16 -5.66
CA THR A 268 12.37 13.16 -6.84
C THR A 268 13.70 13.80 -6.47
N LYS A 269 14.78 13.02 -6.64
CA LYS A 269 16.14 13.51 -6.48
C LYS A 269 16.73 13.85 -7.83
N ARG A 270 17.54 14.90 -7.89
CA ARG A 270 18.26 15.30 -9.10
C ARG A 270 19.76 15.08 -8.95
N LYS A 271 20.38 14.50 -9.98
CA LYS A 271 21.83 14.45 -10.14
C LYS A 271 22.18 14.82 -11.59
N GLY A 272 22.70 16.03 -11.79
CA GLY A 272 22.90 16.58 -13.14
C GLY A 272 21.57 16.65 -13.91
N HIS A 273 21.51 15.97 -15.05
CA HIS A 273 20.32 15.91 -15.92
C HIS A 273 19.40 14.72 -15.61
N ILE A 274 19.69 13.93 -14.57
CA ILE A 274 18.86 12.77 -14.22
C ILE A 274 18.00 13.10 -13.01
N LEU A 275 16.69 13.00 -13.18
CA LEU A 275 15.72 12.91 -12.10
C LEU A 275 15.54 11.45 -11.71
N THR A 276 15.36 11.16 -10.43
CA THR A 276 15.11 9.79 -9.94
C THR A 276 14.14 9.79 -8.78
N ALA A 277 13.09 8.97 -8.89
CA ALA A 277 12.08 8.79 -7.84
C ALA A 277 11.90 7.30 -7.54
N GLY A 278 11.75 6.96 -6.26
CA GLY A 278 11.50 5.59 -5.82
C GLY A 278 10.04 5.39 -5.41
N THR A 279 9.42 4.29 -5.81
CA THR A 279 8.03 3.95 -5.45
C THR A 279 7.85 2.45 -5.22
N LYS A 280 6.85 2.07 -4.41
CA LYS A 280 6.41 0.67 -4.19
C LYS A 280 5.09 0.33 -4.85
N THR A 281 4.63 1.17 -5.77
CA THR A 281 3.34 0.98 -6.43
C THR A 281 3.52 1.11 -7.93
N PHE A 282 2.84 0.27 -8.69
CA PHE A 282 2.80 0.32 -10.15
C PHE A 282 1.81 1.39 -10.65
N GLY A 283 1.77 1.65 -11.96
CA GLY A 283 0.85 2.60 -12.59
C GLY A 283 1.49 3.47 -13.67
N SER A 284 0.89 4.64 -13.91
CA SER A 284 1.35 5.60 -14.91
C SER A 284 2.14 6.74 -14.29
N PHE A 285 3.27 7.09 -14.91
CA PHE A 285 4.20 8.11 -14.45
C PHE A 285 4.52 9.10 -15.56
N VAL A 286 4.69 10.35 -15.18
CA VAL A 286 5.00 11.45 -16.10
C VAL A 286 6.08 12.35 -15.51
N LEU A 287 6.73 13.12 -16.37
CA LEU A 287 7.46 14.31 -15.94
C LEU A 287 6.46 15.47 -15.78
N ALA A 288 6.46 16.10 -14.61
CA ALA A 288 5.60 17.24 -14.30
C ALA A 288 6.44 18.47 -13.94
N ARG A 289 5.82 19.65 -14.04
CA ARG A 289 6.40 20.94 -13.67
C ARG A 289 5.55 21.58 -12.59
N ASP A 290 6.20 22.14 -11.56
CA ASP A 290 5.55 22.97 -10.55
C ASP A 290 6.17 24.37 -10.52
N SER A 291 5.38 25.39 -10.82
CA SER A 291 5.80 26.79 -10.82
C SER A 291 5.08 27.65 -9.78
N THR A 292 4.22 27.05 -8.95
CA THR A 292 3.39 27.78 -8.00
C THR A 292 4.07 27.74 -6.64
N ALA A 293 4.30 28.91 -6.03
CA ALA A 293 4.88 28.94 -4.70
C ALA A 293 3.85 28.54 -3.62
N PRO A 294 4.28 27.93 -2.49
CA PRO A 294 3.42 27.66 -1.36
C PRO A 294 2.68 28.90 -0.84
N THR A 295 1.59 28.69 -0.12
CA THR A 295 0.85 29.77 0.54
C THR A 295 1.09 29.76 2.04
N ILE A 296 1.09 30.96 2.65
CA ILE A 296 1.25 31.16 4.10
C ILE A 296 0.10 32.05 4.59
N THR A 297 -0.75 31.51 5.46
CA THR A 297 -1.95 32.19 5.94
C THR A 297 -1.96 32.25 7.47
N PRO A 298 -1.95 33.45 8.08
CA PRO A 298 -2.03 33.56 9.54
C PRO A 298 -3.41 33.11 10.03
N VAL A 299 -3.45 32.36 11.14
CA VAL A 299 -4.70 31.73 11.63
C VAL A 299 -5.34 32.52 12.76
N ASN A 300 -4.55 32.95 13.75
CA ASN A 300 -5.06 33.62 14.94
C ASN A 300 -4.59 35.08 15.08
N PHE A 301 -3.92 35.61 14.07
CA PHE A 301 -3.40 36.98 14.09
C PHE A 301 -3.49 37.68 12.74
N SER A 302 -3.32 39.00 12.78
CA SER A 302 -3.18 39.88 11.63
C SER A 302 -2.00 40.82 11.89
N ASN A 303 -1.53 41.50 10.85
CA ASN A 303 -0.44 42.46 11.00
C ASN A 303 -0.79 43.53 12.05
N LYS A 304 0.17 43.83 12.93
CA LYS A 304 0.10 44.77 14.06
C LYS A 304 -0.87 44.36 15.18
N LYS A 305 -1.31 43.10 15.27
CA LYS A 305 -2.22 42.63 16.34
C LYS A 305 -1.48 42.40 17.67
N TRP A 306 -2.17 42.66 18.79
CA TRP A 306 -1.73 42.24 20.12
C TRP A 306 -2.02 40.75 20.38
N LEU A 307 -0.99 40.01 20.78
CA LEU A 307 -1.04 38.57 21.02
C LEU A 307 -0.83 38.15 22.48
N SER A 308 -0.75 39.08 23.44
CA SER A 308 -0.53 38.76 24.87
C SER A 308 -1.52 37.75 25.47
N LYS A 309 -2.75 37.69 24.97
CA LYS A 309 -3.78 36.76 25.46
C LYS A 309 -3.69 35.35 24.85
N TYR A 310 -2.85 35.14 23.85
CA TYR A 310 -2.71 33.85 23.17
C TYR A 310 -1.48 33.13 23.70
N ARG A 311 -1.59 31.83 23.94
CA ARG A 311 -0.42 30.98 24.21
C ARG A 311 0.36 30.62 22.95
N TYR A 312 -0.33 30.49 21.82
CA TYR A 312 0.27 30.01 20.58
C TYR A 312 0.20 31.05 19.46
N LEU A 313 1.21 31.07 18.61
CA LEU A 313 1.21 31.68 17.28
C LEU A 313 0.90 30.58 16.25
N LYS A 314 -0.12 30.77 15.40
CA LYS A 314 -0.56 29.75 14.45
C LYS A 314 -0.59 30.28 13.01
N VAL A 315 0.03 29.53 12.10
CA VAL A 315 0.11 29.85 10.67
C VAL A 315 -0.17 28.60 9.86
N LYS A 316 -1.04 28.68 8.86
CA LYS A 316 -1.32 27.58 7.93
C LYS A 316 -0.42 27.72 6.71
N ILE A 317 0.20 26.62 6.31
CA ILE A 317 1.02 26.52 5.09
C ILE A 317 0.42 25.46 4.17
N ASN A 318 0.37 25.75 2.87
CA ASN A 318 -0.20 24.83 1.88
C ASN A 318 0.58 24.89 0.57
N ASP A 319 0.67 23.75 -0.11
CA ASP A 319 1.20 23.62 -1.46
C ASP A 319 0.25 22.72 -2.27
N ASP A 320 0.04 23.05 -3.54
CA ASP A 320 -1.00 22.44 -4.36
C ASP A 320 -0.49 21.25 -5.20
N LEU A 321 0.82 21.04 -5.32
CA LEU A 321 1.38 20.06 -6.25
C LEU A 321 2.62 19.33 -5.73
N SER A 322 3.77 19.99 -5.60
CA SER A 322 5.04 19.33 -5.24
C SER A 322 5.18 19.05 -3.75
N GLY A 323 4.33 19.64 -2.91
CA GLY A 323 4.34 19.52 -1.46
C GLY A 323 5.43 20.37 -0.80
N ILE A 324 5.33 20.54 0.52
CA ILE A 324 6.30 21.33 1.31
C ILE A 324 7.59 20.53 1.54
N SER A 325 8.72 21.16 1.24
CA SER A 325 10.05 20.61 1.54
C SER A 325 10.59 21.09 2.88
N ASN A 326 10.49 22.40 3.13
CA ASN A 326 11.06 23.02 4.32
C ASN A 326 10.32 24.31 4.70
N TYR A 327 10.47 24.74 5.95
CA TYR A 327 10.04 26.04 6.43
C TYR A 327 11.03 26.59 7.46
N ARG A 328 11.06 27.92 7.61
CA ARG A 328 11.87 28.61 8.62
C ARG A 328 11.10 29.81 9.14
N ALA A 329 11.01 29.92 10.47
CA ALA A 329 10.41 31.08 11.12
C ALA A 329 11.47 31.82 11.96
N THR A 330 11.40 33.14 11.96
CA THR A 330 12.20 34.01 12.82
C THR A 330 11.35 35.12 13.41
N VAL A 331 11.65 35.53 14.64
CA VAL A 331 11.11 36.73 15.27
C VAL A 331 12.27 37.63 15.67
N ASN A 332 12.22 38.90 15.25
CA ASN A 332 13.31 39.87 15.46
C ASN A 332 14.67 39.34 14.96
N GLY A 333 14.66 38.60 13.84
CA GLY A 333 15.84 37.96 13.26
C GLY A 333 16.33 36.68 13.97
N LYS A 334 15.80 36.34 15.14
CA LYS A 334 16.13 35.10 15.87
C LYS A 334 15.23 33.96 15.43
N TRP A 335 15.79 32.77 15.23
CA TRP A 335 15.00 31.59 14.89
C TRP A 335 14.06 31.19 16.02
N ILE A 336 12.84 30.77 15.67
CA ILE A 336 11.87 30.21 16.59
C ILE A 336 11.44 28.82 16.12
N LEU A 337 11.17 27.91 17.07
CA LEU A 337 10.61 26.61 16.75
C LEU A 337 9.12 26.77 16.41
N MET A 338 8.73 26.23 15.25
CA MET A 338 7.33 26.00 14.91
C MET A 338 7.13 24.50 14.71
N GLU A 339 6.25 23.90 15.49
CA GLU A 339 5.81 22.50 15.31
C GLU A 339 4.90 22.40 14.09
N TYR A 340 5.15 21.42 13.21
CA TYR A 340 4.39 21.22 11.99
C TYR A 340 3.47 20.00 12.07
N ASP A 341 2.16 20.24 12.00
CA ASP A 341 1.17 19.21 11.73
C ASP A 341 0.90 19.12 10.22
N TYR A 342 1.54 18.13 9.58
CA TYR A 342 1.41 17.90 8.14
C TYR A 342 -0.01 17.52 7.69
N LYS A 343 -0.87 16.99 8.58
CA LYS A 343 -2.24 16.61 8.22
C LYS A 343 -3.14 17.83 8.06
N THR A 344 -2.91 18.84 8.89
CA THR A 344 -3.71 20.08 8.89
C THR A 344 -3.01 21.24 8.19
N GLY A 345 -1.72 21.08 7.87
CA GLY A 345 -0.88 22.13 7.29
C GLY A 345 -0.55 23.24 8.29
N LEU A 346 -0.55 22.95 9.60
CA LEU A 346 -0.48 23.97 10.64
C LEU A 346 0.92 24.05 11.26
N LEU A 347 1.51 25.24 11.23
CA LEU A 347 2.68 25.62 12.02
C LEU A 347 2.24 26.27 13.32
N VAL A 348 2.75 25.77 14.46
CA VAL A 348 2.41 26.27 15.79
C VAL A 348 3.68 26.59 16.58
N HIS A 349 3.76 27.79 17.14
CA HIS A 349 4.79 28.16 18.11
C HIS A 349 4.16 28.46 19.47
N ASP A 350 4.75 27.93 20.54
CA ASP A 350 4.34 28.19 21.93
C ASP A 350 5.15 29.36 22.49
N PHE A 351 4.47 30.46 22.84
CA PHE A 351 5.11 31.64 23.42
C PHE A 351 5.74 31.38 24.79
N ASN A 352 5.46 30.24 25.43
CA ASN A 352 6.11 29.84 26.67
C ASN A 352 7.57 29.39 26.47
N ASP A 353 8.07 29.29 25.23
CA ASP A 353 9.48 29.00 24.95
C ASP A 353 10.43 30.15 25.36
N ASN A 354 9.86 31.32 25.70
CA ASN A 354 10.56 32.53 26.15
C ASN A 354 11.62 33.07 25.18
N VAL A 355 11.55 32.71 23.89
CA VAL A 355 12.44 33.27 22.85
C VAL A 355 12.02 34.70 22.49
N ILE A 356 10.76 35.04 22.73
CA ILE A 356 10.12 36.31 22.36
C ILE A 356 9.85 37.15 23.62
N THR A 357 10.74 38.10 23.89
CA THR A 357 10.69 38.94 25.11
C THR A 357 10.34 40.41 24.82
N ASP A 358 10.43 40.83 23.57
CA ASP A 358 10.22 42.23 23.18
C ASP A 358 8.73 42.56 23.08
N THR A 359 8.37 43.84 23.26
CA THR A 359 6.98 44.28 23.13
C THR A 359 6.50 44.28 21.68
N LYS A 360 7.36 44.72 20.77
CA LYS A 360 7.14 44.71 19.32
C LYS A 360 7.97 43.60 18.70
N ASN A 361 7.34 42.75 17.90
CA ASN A 361 7.96 41.56 17.33
C ASN A 361 7.71 41.48 15.84
N ASP A 362 8.78 41.40 15.06
CA ASP A 362 8.74 41.26 13.60
C ASP A 362 8.93 39.78 13.24
N LEU A 363 7.82 39.14 12.84
CA LEU A 363 7.76 37.76 12.39
C LEU A 363 8.09 37.67 10.91
N LYS A 364 8.96 36.72 10.56
CA LYS A 364 9.23 36.31 9.18
C LYS A 364 9.15 34.79 9.06
N ILE A 365 8.38 34.30 8.10
CA ILE A 365 8.24 32.88 7.81
C ILE A 365 8.55 32.67 6.33
N ILE A 366 9.46 31.75 6.04
CA ILE A 366 9.79 31.32 4.68
C ILE A 366 9.36 29.87 4.56
N VAL A 367 8.61 29.54 3.51
CA VAL A 367 8.17 28.18 3.19
C VAL A 367 8.64 27.85 1.78
N THR A 368 9.19 26.65 1.59
CA THR A 368 9.74 26.18 0.32
C THR A 368 9.16 24.82 -0.03
N ASP A 369 8.74 24.66 -1.29
CA ASP A 369 8.23 23.40 -1.83
C ASP A 369 9.36 22.44 -2.23
N ASN A 370 9.03 21.25 -2.76
CA ASN A 370 10.00 20.24 -3.16
C ASN A 370 10.75 20.53 -4.47
N VAL A 371 10.35 21.56 -5.23
CA VAL A 371 11.06 21.98 -6.46
C VAL A 371 11.76 23.34 -6.31
N GLY A 372 11.69 23.95 -5.12
CA GLY A 372 12.39 25.18 -4.75
C GLY A 372 11.57 26.47 -4.89
N ASN A 373 10.28 26.42 -5.25
CA ASN A 373 9.45 27.63 -5.16
C ASN A 373 9.26 27.97 -3.67
N ASN A 374 9.26 29.26 -3.34
CA ASN A 374 9.17 29.70 -1.96
C ASN A 374 8.31 30.95 -1.81
N THR A 375 7.72 31.08 -0.62
CA THR A 375 6.95 32.24 -0.20
C THR A 375 7.50 32.75 1.11
N THR A 376 7.63 34.07 1.21
CA THR A 376 7.99 34.76 2.44
C THR A 376 6.77 35.53 2.96
N PHE A 377 6.42 35.29 4.21
CA PHE A 377 5.40 36.03 4.94
C PHE A 377 6.05 36.85 6.05
N GLU A 378 5.71 38.14 6.11
CA GLU A 378 6.20 39.06 7.13
C GLU A 378 5.02 39.77 7.81
N ALA A 379 5.07 39.86 9.14
CA ALA A 379 4.08 40.58 9.93
C ALA A 379 4.68 41.06 11.25
N THR A 380 4.23 42.21 11.72
CA THR A 380 4.53 42.67 13.07
C THR A 380 3.41 42.23 14.02
N PHE A 381 3.73 41.83 15.24
CA PHE A 381 2.76 41.66 16.32
C PHE A 381 3.28 42.25 17.63
N PHE A 382 2.39 42.47 18.58
CA PHE A 382 2.74 43.01 19.90
C PHE A 382 2.43 42.01 21.01
N ARG A 383 3.29 41.91 22.01
CA ARG A 383 3.08 41.07 23.22
C ARG A 383 3.66 41.80 24.44
N LYS A 384 3.21 41.45 25.63
CA LYS A 384 3.75 41.90 26.92
C LYS A 384 3.46 40.85 27.96
#